data_AF-A0A7C6EDE9-F1
#
_entry.id   AF-A0A7C6EDE9-F1
#
_cell.length_a   1.000
_cell.length_b   1.000
_cell.length_c   1.000
_cell.angle_alpha   90.00
_cell.angle_beta   90.00
_cell.angle_gamma   90.00
#
_symmetry.space_group_name_H-M   'P 1'
#
loop_
_entity.id
_entity.type
_entity.pdbx_description
1 polymer ?
#
loop_
_entity_poly.entity_id
_entity_poly.type
_entity_poly.pdbx_seq_one_letter_code
_entity_poly.pdbx_strand_id
1 'polypeptide(L)'
;MENLTIQWCIISESLNMSIHKKGEHGYNGIWGGKHDTFHHNLMSHHTSWTPRFNNGNNPCKDEYLDFLNNVIYKWGFKSTYGGELCKHNVRLNYCKPGPATHPNVRNKIEKPIYALTISPCVQGKTKIFISSIP
;
A
#
# COMPACT_ATOMS: atom_id res chain seq x y z
N MET A 1 -12.87 -10.19 -2.67
CA MET A 1 -13.14 -10.89 -1.40
C MET A 1 -14.25 -10.12 -0.69
N GLU A 2 -14.82 -10.66 0.39
CA GLU A 2 -15.86 -9.99 1.18
C GLU A 2 -15.62 -10.26 2.67
N ASN A 3 -15.71 -9.21 3.49
CA ASN A 3 -15.54 -9.23 4.95
C ASN A 3 -14.19 -9.80 5.42
N LEU A 4 -13.08 -9.48 4.73
CA LEU A 4 -11.73 -9.87 5.14
C LEU A 4 -11.09 -8.82 6.06
N THR A 5 -10.35 -9.26 7.07
CA THR A 5 -9.42 -8.39 7.81
C THR A 5 -8.01 -8.95 7.80
N ILE A 6 -7.02 -8.12 7.46
CA ILE A 6 -5.59 -8.42 7.69
C ILE A 6 -4.99 -7.35 8.58
N GLN A 7 -4.44 -7.78 9.72
CA GLN A 7 -3.92 -6.89 10.73
C GLN A 7 -2.65 -7.43 11.38
N TRP A 8 -1.76 -6.52 11.78
CA TRP A 8 -0.51 -6.83 12.49
C TRP A 8 0.41 -7.81 11.75
N CYS A 9 0.36 -7.83 10.42
CA CYS A 9 1.21 -8.67 9.60
C CYS A 9 2.46 -7.92 9.10
N ILE A 10 3.53 -8.68 8.88
CA ILE A 10 4.69 -8.25 8.12
C ILE A 10 4.59 -8.85 6.72
N ILE A 11 4.62 -8.00 5.71
CA ILE A 11 4.60 -8.38 4.30
C ILE A 11 5.83 -7.77 3.68
N SER A 12 6.81 -8.60 3.36
CA SER A 12 8.10 -8.10 2.91
C SER A 12 8.75 -8.99 1.87
N GLU A 13 9.68 -8.40 1.12
CA GLU A 13 10.62 -9.10 0.24
C GLU A 13 9.91 -10.02 -0.76
N SER A 14 9.00 -9.43 -1.52
CA SER A 14 8.44 -10.09 -2.70
C SER A 14 9.54 -10.62 -3.59
N LEU A 15 9.35 -11.83 -4.12
CA LEU A 15 10.24 -12.47 -5.06
C LEU A 15 10.46 -11.57 -6.30
N ASN A 16 11.61 -10.89 -6.35
CA ASN A 16 11.86 -9.89 -7.38
C ASN A 16 12.28 -10.53 -8.70
N MET A 17 13.17 -11.51 -8.64
CA MET A 17 13.73 -12.18 -9.82
C MET A 17 13.34 -13.65 -9.80
N SER A 18 12.29 -13.96 -10.56
CA SER A 18 11.83 -15.33 -10.83
C SER A 18 12.01 -15.65 -12.31
N ILE A 19 11.46 -16.76 -12.78
CA ILE A 19 11.46 -17.20 -14.18
C ILE A 19 10.54 -16.37 -15.11
N HIS A 20 10.06 -15.23 -14.64
CA HIS A 20 9.07 -14.44 -15.35
C HIS A 20 9.72 -13.62 -16.47
N LYS A 21 9.20 -13.74 -17.70
CA LYS A 21 9.75 -13.11 -18.91
C LYS A 21 9.90 -11.58 -18.89
N LYS A 22 9.21 -10.89 -17.97
CA LYS A 22 9.30 -9.42 -17.81
C LYS A 22 10.48 -8.98 -16.94
N GLY A 23 11.23 -9.90 -16.33
CA GLY A 23 12.30 -9.59 -15.40
C GLY A 23 11.79 -9.18 -14.02
N GLU A 24 12.44 -8.18 -13.41
CA GLU A 24 12.24 -7.75 -12.02
C GLU A 24 10.80 -7.35 -11.68
N HIS A 25 10.12 -8.17 -10.87
CA HIS A 25 8.68 -8.11 -10.63
C HIS A 25 8.30 -8.37 -9.16
N GLY A 26 9.05 -7.81 -8.22
CA GLY A 26 8.77 -7.91 -6.78
C GLY A 26 7.55 -7.08 -6.33
N TYR A 27 6.33 -7.55 -6.59
CA TYR A 27 5.12 -6.84 -6.18
C TYR A 27 4.58 -7.34 -4.85
N ASN A 28 4.05 -6.43 -4.03
CA ASN A 28 3.38 -6.80 -2.79
C ASN A 28 2.01 -7.43 -3.07
N GLY A 29 1.06 -6.66 -3.63
CA GLY A 29 -0.26 -7.20 -3.93
C GLY A 29 -1.27 -6.19 -4.46
N ILE A 30 -2.39 -6.71 -4.95
CA ILE A 30 -3.59 -5.93 -5.25
C ILE A 30 -4.52 -6.07 -4.05
N TRP A 31 -4.95 -4.94 -3.51
CA TRP A 31 -5.75 -4.85 -2.30
C TRP A 31 -7.12 -4.27 -2.65
N GLY A 32 -8.17 -4.89 -2.13
CA GLY A 32 -9.54 -4.47 -2.43
C GLY A 32 -10.55 -5.61 -2.23
N GLY A 33 -11.77 -5.21 -1.89
CA GLY A 33 -12.90 -6.10 -1.72
C GLY A 33 -14.06 -5.45 -0.99
N LYS A 34 -15.12 -6.22 -0.78
CA LYS A 34 -16.38 -5.73 -0.23
C LYS A 34 -16.32 -5.78 1.30
N HIS A 35 -16.20 -4.61 1.93
CA HIS A 35 -16.01 -4.45 3.38
C HIS A 35 -14.72 -5.09 3.89
N ASP A 36 -13.64 -4.98 3.11
CA ASP A 36 -12.33 -5.49 3.51
C ASP A 36 -11.56 -4.44 4.32
N THR A 37 -10.84 -4.88 5.34
CA THR A 37 -10.06 -4.02 6.24
C THR A 37 -8.60 -4.45 6.32
N PHE A 38 -7.70 -3.49 6.25
CA PHE A 38 -6.27 -3.68 6.27
C PHE A 38 -5.64 -2.63 7.19
N HIS A 39 -5.20 -3.04 8.37
CA HIS A 39 -4.68 -2.09 9.34
C HIS A 39 -3.49 -2.57 10.16
N HIS A 40 -2.61 -1.64 10.54
CA HIS A 40 -1.42 -1.90 11.36
C HIS A 40 -0.46 -2.96 10.77
N ASN A 41 -0.38 -3.05 9.45
CA ASN A 41 0.56 -3.92 8.78
C ASN A 41 1.86 -3.18 8.43
N LEU A 42 2.98 -3.91 8.42
CA LEU A 42 4.24 -3.44 7.85
C LEU A 42 4.42 -4.03 6.45
N MET A 43 4.38 -3.17 5.43
CA MET A 43 4.65 -3.52 4.04
C MET A 43 6.00 -2.95 3.64
N SER A 44 6.97 -3.80 3.32
CA SER A 44 8.31 -3.28 3.05
C SER A 44 9.12 -4.07 2.03
N HIS A 45 10.04 -3.39 1.35
CA HIS A 45 10.99 -4.04 0.44
C HIS A 45 10.35 -4.69 -0.80
N HIS A 46 9.42 -3.97 -1.42
CA HIS A 46 8.80 -4.35 -2.69
C HIS A 46 9.16 -3.35 -3.80
N THR A 47 9.13 -3.77 -5.05
CA THR A 47 9.40 -2.88 -6.19
C THR A 47 8.17 -2.06 -6.58
N SER A 48 6.95 -2.60 -6.45
CA SER A 48 5.69 -1.90 -6.75
C SER A 48 4.50 -2.50 -6.01
N TRP A 49 3.31 -1.94 -6.24
CA TRP A 49 2.03 -2.37 -5.69
C TRP A 49 1.98 -2.33 -4.17
N THR A 50 2.36 -1.19 -3.57
CA THR A 50 2.55 -1.08 -2.11
C THR A 50 1.55 -0.14 -1.41
N PRO A 51 0.29 -0.55 -1.20
CA PRO A 51 -0.50 -1.49 -2.00
C PRO A 51 -0.97 -0.88 -3.33
N ARG A 52 -1.33 -1.70 -4.34
CA ARG A 52 -2.18 -1.21 -5.43
C ARG A 52 -3.64 -1.49 -5.10
N PHE A 53 -4.52 -0.49 -5.18
CA PHE A 53 -5.95 -0.68 -4.95
C PHE A 53 -6.68 -1.02 -6.25
N ASN A 54 -7.37 -2.17 -6.26
CA ASN A 54 -8.04 -2.73 -7.45
C ASN A 54 -7.10 -2.83 -8.71
N ASN A 55 -7.50 -3.59 -9.73
CA ASN A 55 -6.74 -3.80 -10.95
C ASN A 55 -7.49 -3.38 -12.23
N GLY A 56 -8.68 -2.78 -12.14
CA GLY A 56 -9.52 -2.54 -13.30
C GLY A 56 -10.00 -1.10 -13.47
N ASN A 57 -10.41 -0.78 -14.69
CA ASN A 57 -11.16 0.45 -15.01
C ASN A 57 -12.67 0.29 -14.78
N ASN A 58 -13.10 -0.83 -14.17
CA ASN A 58 -14.51 -1.11 -13.95
C ASN A 58 -14.96 -0.50 -12.61
N PRO A 59 -16.14 0.13 -12.56
CA PRO A 59 -16.68 0.68 -11.32
C PRO A 59 -16.82 -0.40 -10.24
N CYS A 60 -16.29 -0.10 -9.05
CA CYS A 60 -16.27 -1.03 -7.91
C CYS A 60 -17.55 -0.82 -7.10
N LYS A 61 -18.70 -1.21 -7.68
CA LYS A 61 -20.04 -0.88 -7.19
C LYS A 61 -20.26 -1.18 -5.70
N ASP A 62 -19.64 -2.25 -5.22
CA ASP A 62 -19.76 -2.74 -3.84
C ASP A 62 -18.41 -2.84 -3.11
N GLU A 63 -17.37 -2.19 -3.62
CA GLU A 63 -16.06 -2.19 -2.96
C GLU A 63 -15.99 -1.09 -1.91
N TYR A 64 -15.83 -1.51 -0.66
CA TYR A 64 -15.62 -0.65 0.50
C TYR A 64 -14.38 -1.17 1.23
N LEU A 65 -13.31 -0.38 1.18
CA LEU A 65 -12.00 -0.77 1.69
C LEU A 65 -11.56 0.17 2.80
N ASP A 66 -11.21 -0.36 3.96
CA ASP A 66 -10.52 0.38 5.00
C ASP A 66 -9.02 0.05 4.99
N PHE A 67 -8.17 0.99 4.59
CA PHE A 67 -6.72 0.86 4.59
C PHE A 67 -6.10 1.89 5.54
N LEU A 68 -5.84 1.47 6.79
CA LEU A 68 -5.63 2.37 7.91
C LEU A 68 -4.36 2.04 8.71
N ASN A 69 -3.62 3.04 9.17
CA ASN A 69 -2.51 2.85 10.13
C ASN A 69 -1.41 1.86 9.69
N ASN A 70 -1.21 1.65 8.39
CA ASN A 70 -0.15 0.78 7.88
C ASN A 70 1.17 1.54 7.72
N VAL A 71 2.28 0.81 7.81
CA VAL A 71 3.63 1.31 7.51
C VAL A 71 4.07 0.78 6.16
N ILE A 72 4.34 1.68 5.22
CA ILE A 72 4.84 1.36 3.89
C ILE A 72 6.26 1.89 3.76
N TYR A 73 7.22 0.98 3.64
CA TYR A 73 8.64 1.32 3.63
C TYR A 73 9.36 0.77 2.41
N LYS A 74 10.19 1.59 1.77
CA LYS A 74 11.07 1.19 0.66
C LYS A 74 10.30 0.50 -0.49
N TRP A 75 9.66 1.31 -1.33
CA TRP A 75 9.21 0.90 -2.67
C TRP A 75 10.31 1.10 -3.71
N GLY A 76 10.25 0.43 -4.85
CA GLY A 76 11.17 0.63 -5.98
C GLY A 76 10.69 1.71 -6.94
N PHE A 77 9.67 1.36 -7.74
CA PHE A 77 9.11 2.16 -8.83
C PHE A 77 7.85 2.92 -8.45
N LYS A 78 6.98 2.37 -7.58
CA LYS A 78 5.74 3.03 -7.14
C LYS A 78 5.37 2.65 -5.71
N SER A 79 4.84 3.63 -4.97
CA SER A 79 4.26 3.47 -3.64
C SER A 79 2.85 2.85 -3.74
N THR A 80 1.89 3.42 -2.99
CA THR A 80 0.46 3.16 -3.09
C THR A 80 -0.15 3.85 -4.31
N TYR A 81 -1.01 3.17 -5.07
CA TYR A 81 -1.74 3.76 -6.21
C TYR A 81 -2.96 2.93 -6.63
N GLY A 82 -3.75 3.44 -7.59
CA GLY A 82 -4.99 2.80 -8.05
C GLY A 82 -6.20 3.18 -7.19
N GLY A 83 -7.26 2.41 -7.32
CA GLY A 83 -8.54 2.60 -6.64
C GLY A 83 -9.51 3.47 -7.42
N GLU A 84 -9.24 3.69 -8.71
CA GLU A 84 -10.10 4.47 -9.59
C GLU A 84 -11.52 3.89 -9.58
N LEU A 85 -12.52 4.74 -9.38
CA LEU A 85 -13.94 4.36 -9.39
C LEU A 85 -14.36 3.40 -8.25
N CYS A 86 -13.56 3.28 -7.18
CA CYS A 86 -13.88 2.53 -5.97
C CYS A 86 -14.13 3.46 -4.77
N LYS A 87 -14.70 2.91 -3.68
CA LYS A 87 -14.86 3.63 -2.40
C LYS A 87 -13.85 3.12 -1.39
N HIS A 88 -12.72 3.80 -1.28
CA HIS A 88 -11.68 3.44 -0.32
C HIS A 88 -11.56 4.48 0.78
N ASN A 89 -11.17 4.03 1.96
CA ASN A 89 -10.83 4.85 3.11
C ASN A 89 -9.35 4.63 3.41
N VAL A 90 -8.50 5.54 2.90
CA VAL A 90 -7.05 5.43 3.00
C VAL A 90 -6.56 6.55 3.90
N ARG A 91 -6.34 6.24 5.19
CA ARG A 91 -5.99 7.23 6.21
C ARG A 91 -4.91 6.72 7.16
N LEU A 92 -4.16 7.66 7.75
CA LEU A 92 -3.19 7.42 8.82
C LEU A 92 -2.07 6.42 8.48
N ASN A 93 -1.83 6.14 7.20
CA ASN A 93 -0.71 5.32 6.77
C ASN A 93 0.58 6.14 6.77
N TYR A 94 1.68 5.52 7.15
CA TYR A 94 3.01 6.12 7.15
C TYR A 94 3.81 5.59 5.95
N CYS A 95 4.34 6.49 5.11
CA CYS A 95 5.14 6.10 3.95
C CYS A 95 6.52 6.71 4.03
N LYS A 96 7.53 5.86 3.91
CA LYS A 96 8.92 6.30 3.88
C LYS A 96 9.67 5.65 2.73
N PRO A 97 10.24 6.43 1.80
CA PRO A 97 11.09 5.87 0.75
C PRO A 97 12.38 5.33 1.39
N GLY A 98 12.97 4.32 0.77
CA GLY A 98 14.23 3.72 1.20
C GLY A 98 15.34 3.87 0.16
N PRO A 99 16.52 3.28 0.41
CA PRO A 99 17.68 3.40 -0.49
C PRO A 99 17.42 2.86 -1.92
N ALA A 100 16.57 1.84 -2.04
CA ALA A 100 16.21 1.24 -3.31
C ALA A 100 15.05 1.96 -4.04
N THR A 101 14.53 3.06 -3.48
CA THR A 101 13.47 3.85 -4.11
C THR A 101 14.04 4.72 -5.22
N HIS A 102 13.50 4.59 -6.43
CA HIS A 102 13.98 5.35 -7.57
C HIS A 102 13.85 6.87 -7.31
N PRO A 103 14.87 7.70 -7.61
CA PRO A 103 14.85 9.13 -7.26
C PRO A 103 13.59 9.87 -7.73
N ASN A 104 13.14 9.54 -8.95
CA ASN A 104 12.00 10.16 -9.61
C ASN A 104 10.63 9.89 -8.95
N VAL A 105 10.55 8.93 -8.01
CA VAL A 105 9.31 8.55 -7.31
C VAL A 105 9.43 8.66 -5.79
N ARG A 106 10.58 9.12 -5.31
CA ARG A 106 10.87 9.27 -3.87
C ARG A 106 9.93 10.25 -3.18
N ASN A 107 9.58 11.33 -3.88
CA ASN A 107 8.68 12.38 -3.40
C ASN A 107 7.26 12.26 -3.99
N LYS A 108 7.00 11.22 -4.81
CA LYS A 108 5.71 10.99 -5.44
C LYS A 108 4.96 9.93 -4.65
N ILE A 109 4.25 10.38 -3.62
CA ILE A 109 3.23 9.56 -2.97
C ILE A 109 1.97 9.75 -3.80
N GLU A 110 1.67 8.79 -4.68
CA GLU A 110 0.45 8.82 -5.48
C GLU A 110 -0.76 8.80 -4.53
N LYS A 111 -1.65 9.78 -4.67
CA LYS A 111 -2.91 9.80 -3.93
C LYS A 111 -3.83 8.75 -4.56
N PRO A 112 -4.38 7.79 -3.81
CA PRO A 112 -5.44 6.93 -4.36
C PRO A 112 -6.61 7.83 -4.78
N ILE A 113 -7.03 7.71 -6.04
CA ILE A 113 -7.94 8.65 -6.68
C ILE A 113 -9.38 8.19 -6.42
N TYR A 114 -10.16 9.06 -5.76
CA TYR A 114 -11.53 8.89 -5.22
C TYR A 114 -11.64 8.11 -3.90
N ALA A 115 -11.70 8.84 -2.79
CA ALA A 115 -11.95 8.30 -1.46
C ALA A 115 -12.73 9.33 -0.63
N LEU A 116 -13.64 8.87 0.23
CA LEU A 116 -14.49 9.74 1.08
C LEU A 116 -13.67 10.61 2.05
N THR A 117 -12.44 10.20 2.35
CA THR A 117 -11.43 11.02 3.03
C THR A 117 -10.04 10.50 2.66
N ILE A 118 -9.20 11.35 2.06
CA ILE A 118 -7.81 11.01 1.73
C ILE A 118 -6.91 11.81 2.65
N SER A 119 -6.23 11.14 3.57
CA SER A 119 -4.98 11.68 4.13
C SER A 119 -3.85 11.03 3.33
N PRO A 120 -3.15 11.77 2.44
CA PRO A 120 -1.99 11.20 1.79
C PRO A 120 -1.00 10.71 2.84
N CYS A 121 -0.27 9.67 2.48
CA CYS A 121 0.73 9.09 3.35
C CYS A 121 1.70 10.18 3.85
N VAL A 122 1.86 10.31 5.17
CA VAL A 122 2.62 11.43 5.74
C VAL A 122 4.11 11.15 5.58
N GLN A 123 4.82 12.05 4.89
CA GLN A 123 6.27 12.00 4.75
C GLN A 123 6.94 12.84 5.85
N GLY A 124 7.73 12.20 6.72
CA GLY A 124 8.66 12.87 7.63
C GLY A 124 8.24 12.98 9.10
N LYS A 125 9.28 12.88 9.97
CA LYS A 125 9.37 13.10 11.43
C LYS A 125 8.29 12.57 12.39
N THR A 126 7.33 11.73 11.97
CA THR A 126 6.61 10.94 12.99
C THR A 126 7.59 9.90 13.55
N LYS A 127 8.04 10.10 14.80
CA LYS A 127 8.70 9.06 15.58
C LYS A 127 7.72 7.89 15.67
N ILE A 128 8.01 6.79 14.99
CA ILE A 128 7.32 5.53 15.22
C ILE A 128 7.75 5.11 16.63
N PHE A 129 6.92 5.37 17.63
CA PHE A 129 7.09 4.79 18.94
C PHE A 129 6.67 3.32 18.83
N ILE A 130 7.62 2.45 18.53
CA ILE A 130 7.48 1.04 18.88
C ILE A 130 7.70 1.03 20.39
N SER A 131 6.63 1.18 21.18
CA SER A 131 6.74 0.95 22.62
C SER A 131 7.20 -0.49 22.79
N SER A 132 8.37 -0.71 23.38
CA SER A 132 8.71 -2.02 23.91
C SER A 132 7.63 -2.36 24.93
N ILE A 133 6.87 -3.42 24.66
CA ILE A 133 5.99 -4.02 25.65
C ILE A 133 6.92 -4.58 26.75
N PRO A 134 6.70 -4.29 28.03
CA PRO A 134 7.51 -4.85 29.12
C PRO A 134 7.40 -6.37 29.20
#